data_AF-A0A9E0JHQ2-F1
#
_entry.id   AF-A0A9E0JHQ2-F1
#
_cell.length_a   1.000
_cell.length_b   1.000
_cell.length_c   1.000
_cell.angle_alpha   90.00
_cell.angle_beta   90.00
_cell.angle_gamma   90.00
#
_symmetry.space_group_name_H-M   'P 1'
#
loop_
_entity.id
_entity.type
_entity.pdbx_description
1 polymer ?
#
loop_
_entity_poly.entity_id
_entity_poly.type
_entity_poly.pdbx_seq_one_letter_code
_entity_poly.pdbx_strand_id
1 'polypeptide(L)' 'LEAMPKPTSVSCRFGSFESSIENKGTQICVRQRLFLKKGKFPANTYEEFANFAQTISDLYGGRIVLKKE' A
#
# COMPACT_ATOMS: atom_id res chain seq x y z
N LEU A 1 7.24 -18.21 -9.14
CA LEU A 1 6.65 -17.10 -8.35
C LEU A 1 5.19 -17.43 -8.13
N GLU A 2 4.76 -17.87 -6.93
CA GLU A 2 3.38 -18.35 -6.73
C GLU A 2 2.42 -17.25 -6.25
N ALA A 3 2.89 -16.18 -5.61
CA ALA A 3 2.06 -15.03 -5.25
C ALA A 3 2.87 -13.72 -5.28
N MET A 4 2.47 -12.82 -6.17
CA MET A 4 3.01 -11.45 -6.26
C MET A 4 1.91 -10.52 -5.75
N PRO A 5 2.16 -9.66 -4.74
CA PRO A 5 1.16 -8.71 -4.29
C PRO A 5 0.71 -7.85 -5.49
N LYS A 6 -0.59 -7.67 -5.67
CA LYS A 6 -1.09 -6.91 -6.83
C LYS A 6 -0.64 -5.45 -6.69
N PRO A 7 -0.17 -4.81 -7.77
CA PRO A 7 0.06 -3.38 -7.75
C PRO A 7 -1.26 -2.69 -7.37
N THR A 8 -1.21 -1.87 -6.33
CA THR A 8 -2.39 -1.28 -5.70
C THR A 8 -2.18 0.21 -5.56
N SER A 9 -3.17 0.99 -5.98
CA SER A 9 -3.22 2.42 -5.76
C SER A 9 -4.49 2.76 -4.99
N VAL A 10 -4.34 3.42 -3.86
CA VAL A 10 -5.44 3.86 -2.99
C VAL A 10 -5.32 5.37 -2.86
N SER A 11 -6.40 6.11 -3.15
CA SER A 11 -6.41 7.56 -3.04
C SER A 11 -7.68 8.00 -2.33
N CYS A 12 -7.53 8.89 -1.34
CA CYS A 12 -8.63 9.46 -0.58
C CYS A 12 -8.34 10.93 -0.22
N ARG A 13 -9.25 11.54 0.54
CA ARG A 13 -9.07 12.95 0.96
C ARG A 13 -7.87 13.16 1.89
N PHE A 14 -7.43 12.12 2.60
CA PHE A 14 -6.32 12.17 3.55
C PHE A 14 -4.98 11.90 2.90
N GLY A 15 -4.94 11.41 1.65
CA GLY A 15 -3.68 11.02 1.04
C GLY A 15 -3.82 10.05 -0.11
N SER A 16 -2.68 9.55 -0.55
CA SER A 16 -2.59 8.48 -1.54
C SER A 16 -1.50 7.48 -1.16
N PHE A 17 -1.72 6.24 -1.54
CA PHE A 17 -0.78 5.15 -1.39
C PHE A 17 -0.63 4.45 -2.73
N GLU A 18 0.60 4.27 -3.19
CA GLU A 18 0.92 3.52 -4.40
C GLU A 18 1.90 2.41 -4.07
N SER A 19 1.59 1.19 -4.48
CA SER A 19 2.47 0.04 -4.40
C SER A 19 2.66 -0.55 -5.79
N SER A 20 3.90 -0.65 -6.24
CA SER A 20 4.28 -1.31 -7.47
C SER A 20 5.33 -2.38 -7.20
N ILE A 21 5.30 -3.44 -8.02
CA ILE A 21 6.26 -4.53 -7.94
C ILE A 21 6.83 -4.78 -9.32
N GLU A 22 8.14 -4.75 -9.41
CA GLU A 22 8.91 -5.00 -10.61
C GLU A 22 9.78 -6.24 -10.41
N ASN A 23 9.63 -7.24 -11.27
CA ASN A 23 10.54 -8.38 -11.31
C ASN A 23 11.72 -8.05 -12.24
N LYS A 24 12.92 -7.98 -11.70
CA LYS A 24 14.19 -7.74 -12.41
C LYS A 24 14.99 -9.02 -12.62
N GLY A 25 14.33 -10.16 -12.74
CA GLY A 25 14.93 -11.48 -12.97
C GLY A 25 15.57 -12.05 -11.71
N THR A 26 16.70 -11.49 -11.27
CA THR A 26 17.42 -11.93 -10.06
C THR A 26 16.97 -11.18 -8.80
N GLN A 27 16.16 -10.14 -8.94
CA GLN A 27 15.69 -9.29 -7.86
C GLN A 27 14.21 -8.97 -8.04
N ILE A 28 13.47 -8.91 -6.94
CA ILE A 28 12.14 -8.32 -6.91
C ILE A 28 12.28 -6.93 -6.28
N CYS A 29 11.87 -5.90 -7.01
CA CYS A 29 11.84 -4.54 -6.51
C CYS A 29 10.39 -4.19 -6.15
N VAL A 30 10.15 -3.93 -4.87
CA VAL A 30 8.86 -3.43 -4.38
C VAL A 30 9.04 -1.94 -4.10
N ARG A 31 8.17 -1.10 -4.67
CA ARG A 31 8.16 0.34 -4.38
C ARG A 31 6.82 0.69 -3.76
N GLN A 32 6.87 1.23 -2.55
CA GLN A 32 5.70 1.73 -1.83
C GLN A 32 5.87 3.23 -1.59
N ARG A 33 4.88 4.02 -1.98
CA ARG A 33 4.84 5.48 -1.80
C ARG A 33 3.60 5.83 -1.01
N LEU A 34 3.78 6.41 0.17
CA LEU A 34 2.73 6.96 1.00
C LEU A 34 2.81 8.49 0.97
N PHE A 35 1.72 9.13 0.58
CA PHE A 35 1.51 10.56 0.68
C PHE A 35 0.37 10.84 1.64
N LEU A 36 0.65 11.49 2.77
CA LEU A 36 -0.35 11.85 3.77
C LEU A 36 -0.54 13.37 3.80
N LYS A 37 -1.75 13.83 3.47
CA LYS A 37 -2.14 15.24 3.54
C LYS A 37 -2.32 15.64 4.99
N LYS A 38 -1.70 16.75 5.39
CA LYS A 38 -1.85 17.33 6.73
C LYS A 38 -2.84 18.49 6.66
N GLY A 39 -3.71 18.59 7.65
CA GLY A 39 -4.71 19.65 7.73
C GLY A 39 -5.74 19.39 8.82
N LYS A 40 -6.73 20.28 8.89
CA LYS A 40 -7.92 20.08 9.72
C LYS A 40 -8.96 19.36 8.88
N PHE A 41 -9.43 18.22 9.37
CA PHE A 41 -10.48 17.44 8.73
C PHE A 41 -11.72 17.42 9.64
N PRO A 42 -12.93 17.41 9.06
CA PRO A 42 -14.16 17.29 9.85
C PRO A 42 -14.19 15.98 10.65
N ALA A 43 -14.73 16.01 11.88
CA ALA A 43 -14.77 14.84 12.77
C ALA A 43 -15.53 13.65 12.16
N ASN A 44 -16.57 13.92 11.38
CA ASN A 44 -17.35 12.88 10.69
C ASN A 44 -16.56 12.11 9.61
N THR A 45 -15.35 12.54 9.26
CA THR A 45 -14.47 11.85 8.31
C THR A 45 -13.46 10.91 8.98
N TYR A 46 -13.49 10.80 10.32
CA TYR A 46 -12.52 9.98 11.05
C TYR A 46 -12.57 8.50 10.67
N GLU A 47 -13.76 7.91 10.46
CA GLU A 47 -13.87 6.51 10.00
C GLU A 47 -13.20 6.31 8.63
N GLU A 48 -13.36 7.25 7.70
CA GLU A 48 -12.71 7.21 6.39
C GLU A 48 -11.18 7.24 6.54
N PHE A 49 -10.66 8.01 7.49
CA PHE A 49 -9.23 8.05 7.82
C PHE A 49 -8.74 6.74 8.44
N ALA A 50 -9.48 6.19 9.40
CA ALA A 50 -9.15 4.94 10.05
C ALA A 50 -9.12 3.78 9.04
N ASN A 51 -10.12 3.71 8.15
CA ASN A 51 -10.19 2.72 7.08
C ASN A 51 -9.02 2.87 6.09
N PHE A 52 -8.64 4.11 5.74
CA PHE A 52 -7.47 4.37 4.90
C PHE A 52 -6.18 3.89 5.57
N ALA A 53 -5.98 4.19 6.85
CA ALA A 53 -4.81 3.75 7.62
C ALA A 53 -4.76 2.22 7.76
N GLN A 54 -5.90 1.57 8.01
CA GLN A 54 -6.00 0.11 8.07
C GLN A 54 -5.63 -0.53 6.73
N THR A 55 -6.19 0.00 5.63
CA THR A 55 -5.89 -0.48 4.27
C THR A 55 -4.40 -0.39 3.97
N ILE A 56 -3.75 0.72 4.33
CA ILE A 56 -2.30 0.89 4.16
C ILE A 56 -1.53 -0.13 5.01
N SER A 57 -1.91 -0.32 6.27
CA SER A 57 -1.29 -1.28 7.17
C SER A 57 -1.37 -2.71 6.62
N ASP A 58 -2.53 -3.10 6.08
CA ASP A 58 -2.73 -4.42 5.47
C ASP A 58 -1.88 -4.60 4.22
N LEU A 59 -1.74 -3.55 3.40
CA LEU A 59 -0.89 -3.56 2.20
C LEU A 59 0.62 -3.66 2.55
N TYR A 60 1.06 -3.06 3.65
CA TYR A 60 2.42 -3.25 4.17
C TYR A 60 2.63 -4.63 4.79
N GLY A 61 1.58 -5.22 5.38
CA GLY A 61 1.61 -6.58 5.95
C GLY A 61 1.59 -7.71 4.91
N GLY A 62 1.36 -7.39 3.63
CA GLY A 62 1.39 -8.35 2.53
C GLY A 62 2.74 -9.06 2.40
N ARG A 63 2.73 -10.39 2.50
CA ARG A 63 3.96 -11.21 2.40
C ARG A 63 4.29 -11.54 0.95
N ILE A 64 5.58 -11.48 0.60
CA ILE A 64 6.09 -11.99 -0.68
C ILE A 64 6.66 -13.39 -0.43
N VAL A 65 6.04 -14.41 -1.04
CA VAL A 65 6.47 -15.80 -0.89
C VAL A 65 7.30 -16.20 -2.10
N LEU A 66 8.60 -16.43 -1.86
CA LEU A 66 9.55 -16.94 -2.84
C LEU A 66 9.78 -18.43 -2.57
N LYS A 67 9.47 -19.31 -3.53
CA LYS A 67 10.01 -20.67 -3.52
C LYS A 67 11.37 -20.65 -4.20
N LYS A 68 12.36 -21.23 -3.52
CA LYS A 68 13.64 -21.60 -4.10
C LYS A 68 13.44 -22.96 -4.76
N GLU A 69 13.83 -23.10 -6.03
CA GLU A 69 14.05 -24.40 -6.64
C GLU A 69 15.24 -25.10 -5.97
#